data_AF-A0A258Q3C9-F1
#
_entry.id   AF-A0A258Q3C9-F1
#
_cell.length_a   1.000
_cell.length_b   1.000
_cell.length_c   1.000
_cell.angle_alpha   90.00
_cell.angle_beta   90.00
_cell.angle_gamma   90.00
#
_symmetry.space_group_name_H-M   'P 1'
#
loop_
_entity.id
_entity.type
_entity.pdbx_description
1 polymer ?
#
loop_
_entity_poly.entity_id
_entity_poly.type
_entity_poly.pdbx_seq_one_letter_code
_entity_poly.pdbx_strand_id
1 'polypeptide(L)'
;MTTLQNDTFLKALMRQPTDYTPVWMMRQAGRYLPEYRESRKTAGSFMQLCQSPSFATEVTLQPLERYPLDAAILFSDILTVPDAMGLGLYFTEGEGPKFERTASDEASIRALAVPDMAKLQYVFDAVSSIRKALNGRVPLIGFSGSPWTLATYMVEGKGGTDFLNTKKLMY
;
A
#
# COMPACT_ATOMS: atom_id res chain seq x y z
N MET A 1 12.29 -14.09 -17.77
CA MET A 1 12.18 -12.91 -16.87
C MET A 1 12.55 -11.69 -17.68
N THR A 2 11.75 -10.63 -17.67
CA THR A 2 12.11 -9.38 -18.36
C THR A 2 13.29 -8.74 -17.64
N THR A 3 14.37 -8.46 -18.37
CA THR A 3 15.57 -7.81 -17.84
C THR A 3 15.25 -6.36 -17.45
N LEU A 4 15.75 -5.89 -16.31
CA LEU A 4 15.63 -4.48 -15.92
C LEU A 4 16.48 -3.59 -16.84
N GLN A 5 15.89 -2.52 -17.32
CA GLN A 5 16.52 -1.49 -18.15
C GLN A 5 17.20 -0.43 -17.27
N ASN A 6 16.56 -0.06 -16.16
CA ASN A 6 17.12 0.78 -15.10
C ASN A 6 17.11 -0.02 -13.78
N ASP A 7 18.28 -0.32 -13.23
CA ASP A 7 18.49 -0.98 -11.94
C ASP A 7 19.20 -0.07 -10.92
N THR A 8 19.35 1.23 -11.23
CA THR A 8 20.11 2.21 -10.42
C THR A 8 19.60 2.27 -8.98
N PHE A 9 18.28 2.24 -8.79
CA PHE A 9 17.66 2.19 -7.45
C PHE A 9 18.10 0.96 -6.64
N LEU A 10 18.14 -0.22 -7.25
CA LEU A 10 18.55 -1.45 -6.57
C LEU A 10 20.05 -1.43 -6.25
N LYS A 11 20.88 -0.97 -7.19
CA LYS A 11 22.33 -0.80 -6.98
C LYS A 11 22.62 0.13 -5.80
N ALA A 12 21.96 1.28 -5.75
CA ALA A 12 22.14 2.24 -4.66
C ALA A 12 21.76 1.64 -3.29
N LEU A 13 20.64 0.91 -3.18
CA LEU A 13 20.25 0.21 -1.95
C LEU A 13 21.28 -0.86 -1.53
N MET A 14 21.90 -1.53 -2.50
CA MET A 14 22.97 -2.50 -2.28
C MET A 14 24.35 -1.85 -2.07
N ARG A 15 24.43 -0.51 -2.01
CA ARG A 15 25.67 0.26 -1.85
C ARG A 15 26.69 0.01 -2.97
N GLN A 16 26.20 -0.32 -4.16
CA GLN A 16 27.03 -0.46 -5.36
C GLN A 16 27.22 0.93 -6.01
N PRO A 17 28.31 1.14 -6.77
CA PRO A 17 28.50 2.37 -7.53
C PRO A 17 27.37 2.62 -8.54
N THR A 18 26.93 3.86 -8.66
CA THR A 18 25.93 4.32 -9.63
C THR A 18 26.37 5.62 -10.29
N ASP A 19 25.94 5.86 -11.53
CA ASP A 19 26.31 7.08 -12.28
C ASP A 19 25.61 8.34 -11.73
N TYR A 20 24.49 8.16 -11.03
CA TYR A 20 23.72 9.21 -10.37
C TYR A 20 22.96 8.65 -9.15
N THR A 21 22.42 9.55 -8.33
CA THR A 21 21.56 9.18 -7.18
C THR A 21 20.14 8.92 -7.68
N PRO A 22 19.58 7.71 -7.50
CA PRO A 22 18.24 7.39 -7.96
C PRO A 22 17.17 8.09 -7.12
N VAL A 23 16.04 8.44 -7.73
CA VAL A 23 14.92 9.14 -7.08
C VAL A 23 13.57 8.47 -7.34
N TRP A 24 12.76 8.40 -6.29
CA TRP A 24 11.32 8.12 -6.33
C TRP A 24 10.67 8.90 -5.19
N MET A 25 9.34 9.02 -5.18
CA MET A 25 8.64 9.83 -4.17
C MET A 25 7.58 9.01 -3.44
N MET A 26 7.59 9.10 -2.11
CA MET A 26 6.46 8.59 -1.31
C MET A 26 5.17 9.29 -1.76
N ARG A 27 4.12 8.49 -1.98
CA ARG A 27 2.83 8.97 -2.53
C ARG A 27 2.95 9.61 -3.92
N GLN A 28 3.88 9.12 -4.75
CA GLN A 28 3.97 9.53 -6.17
C GLN A 28 2.67 9.32 -6.94
N ALA A 29 1.92 8.25 -6.66
CA ALA A 29 0.55 8.08 -7.14
C ALA A 29 -0.41 8.74 -6.12
N GLY A 30 -0.97 9.90 -6.47
CA GLY A 30 -1.83 10.60 -5.52
C GLY A 30 -2.53 11.84 -6.05
N ARG A 31 -3.33 12.46 -5.18
CA ARG A 31 -4.23 13.59 -5.49
C ARG A 31 -3.53 14.84 -6.03
N TYR A 32 -2.21 14.94 -6.05
CA TYR A 32 -1.55 16.07 -6.72
C TYR A 32 -1.59 15.92 -8.25
N LEU A 33 -1.80 14.71 -8.77
CA LEU A 33 -1.98 14.41 -10.19
C LEU A 33 -3.47 14.55 -10.58
N PRO A 34 -3.82 15.36 -11.61
CA PRO A 34 -5.18 15.45 -12.12
C PRO A 34 -5.75 14.10 -12.57
N GLU A 35 -4.98 13.33 -13.33
CA GLU A 35 -5.37 12.01 -13.84
C GLU A 35 -5.65 11.00 -12.71
N TYR A 36 -4.90 11.05 -11.61
CA TYR A 36 -5.21 10.25 -10.43
C TYR A 36 -6.59 10.58 -9.86
N ARG A 37 -6.97 11.88 -9.82
CA ARG A 37 -8.29 12.29 -9.33
C ARG A 37 -9.40 11.77 -10.24
N GLU A 38 -9.17 11.69 -11.54
CA GLU A 38 -10.14 11.13 -12.48
C GLU A 38 -10.28 9.61 -12.30
N SER A 39 -9.19 8.85 -12.24
CA SER A 39 -9.25 7.40 -11.95
C SER A 39 -9.91 7.13 -10.60
N ARG A 40 -9.62 7.96 -9.58
CA ARG A 40 -10.22 7.92 -8.25
C ARG A 40 -11.74 8.10 -8.30
N LYS A 41 -12.25 9.05 -9.09
CA LYS A 41 -13.69 9.29 -9.27
C LYS A 41 -14.35 8.11 -9.97
N THR A 42 -13.75 7.61 -11.05
CA THR A 42 -14.27 6.45 -11.80
C THR A 42 -14.30 5.19 -10.95
N ALA A 43 -13.29 4.98 -10.10
CA ALA A 43 -13.25 3.85 -9.18
C ALA A 43 -14.26 3.96 -8.02
N GLY A 44 -14.85 5.13 -7.76
CA GLY A 44 -15.85 5.36 -6.71
C GLY A 44 -15.31 5.43 -5.28
N SER A 45 -14.48 4.46 -4.85
CA SER A 45 -13.97 4.38 -3.47
C SER A 45 -12.50 3.96 -3.40
N PHE A 46 -11.83 4.21 -2.26
CA PHE A 46 -10.36 4.05 -2.16
C PHE A 46 -10.02 2.58 -2.18
N MET A 47 -10.83 1.79 -1.48
CA MET A 47 -10.76 0.35 -1.52
C MET A 47 -10.98 -0.20 -2.93
N GLN A 48 -11.97 0.29 -3.69
CA GLN A 48 -12.13 -0.16 -5.09
C GLN A 48 -10.91 0.18 -5.96
N LEU A 49 -10.28 1.34 -5.74
CA LEU A 49 -9.06 1.71 -6.44
C LEU A 49 -7.88 0.78 -6.10
N CYS A 50 -7.77 0.34 -4.84
CA CYS A 50 -6.73 -0.61 -4.40
C CYS A 50 -7.03 -2.07 -4.75
N GLN A 51 -8.31 -2.48 -4.74
CA GLN A 51 -8.76 -3.86 -4.95
C GLN A 51 -8.90 -4.23 -6.44
N SER A 52 -8.91 -3.25 -7.33
CA SER A 52 -8.92 -3.47 -8.78
C SER A 52 -7.49 -3.49 -9.33
N PRO A 53 -6.98 -4.64 -9.83
CA PRO A 53 -5.63 -4.70 -10.39
C PRO A 53 -5.43 -3.75 -11.57
N SER A 54 -6.46 -3.48 -12.38
CA SER A 54 -6.37 -2.54 -13.50
C SER A 54 -6.20 -1.10 -13.02
N PHE A 55 -7.03 -0.65 -12.08
CA PHE A 55 -6.90 0.69 -11.51
C PHE A 55 -5.59 0.87 -10.74
N ALA A 56 -5.22 -0.10 -9.89
CA ALA A 56 -3.97 -0.08 -9.15
C ALA A 56 -2.77 -0.01 -10.11
N THR A 57 -2.83 -0.73 -11.24
CA THR A 57 -1.80 -0.65 -12.29
C THR A 57 -1.74 0.73 -12.92
N GLU A 58 -2.89 1.25 -13.38
CA GLU A 58 -2.99 2.56 -14.01
C GLU A 58 -2.39 3.66 -13.13
N VAL A 59 -2.87 3.79 -11.89
CA VAL A 59 -2.41 4.87 -10.99
C VAL A 59 -0.96 4.71 -10.56
N THR A 60 -0.42 3.48 -10.52
CA THR A 60 1.00 3.24 -10.25
C THR A 60 1.89 3.77 -11.38
N LEU A 61 1.42 3.71 -12.63
CA LEU A 61 2.19 4.13 -13.81
C LEU A 61 2.11 5.64 -14.08
N GLN A 62 1.00 6.30 -13.73
CA GLN A 62 0.79 7.75 -13.96
C GLN A 62 2.00 8.64 -13.63
N PRO A 63 2.70 8.49 -12.49
CA PRO A 63 3.84 9.35 -12.15
C PRO A 63 5.04 9.14 -13.08
N LEU A 64 5.23 7.93 -13.60
CA LEU A 64 6.32 7.60 -14.53
C LEU A 64 6.11 8.22 -15.92
N GLU A 65 4.86 8.56 -16.27
CA GLU A 65 4.56 9.27 -17.52
C GLU A 65 4.85 10.77 -17.43
N ARG A 66 4.96 11.32 -16.21
CA ARG A 66 5.32 12.73 -15.99
C ARG A 66 6.77 12.94 -15.61
N TYR A 67 7.34 12.01 -14.86
CA TYR A 67 8.63 12.18 -14.23
C TYR A 67 9.51 10.95 -14.50
N PRO A 68 10.80 11.14 -14.82
CA PRO A 68 11.74 10.03 -15.00
C PRO A 68 12.20 9.48 -13.65
N LEU A 69 11.28 8.90 -12.87
CA LEU A 69 11.59 8.28 -11.57
C LEU A 69 12.28 6.93 -11.78
N ASP A 70 13.14 6.53 -10.84
CA ASP A 70 13.96 5.32 -10.89
C ASP A 70 13.30 4.09 -10.26
N ALA A 71 12.10 4.24 -9.70
CA ALA A 71 11.30 3.15 -9.16
C ALA A 71 9.80 3.45 -9.23
N ALA A 72 9.02 2.39 -9.40
CA ALA A 72 7.58 2.40 -9.14
C ALA A 72 7.34 1.84 -7.74
N ILE A 73 6.27 2.26 -7.07
CA ILE A 73 5.78 1.62 -5.85
C ILE A 73 4.35 1.15 -6.08
N LEU A 74 4.04 -0.07 -5.65
CA LEU A 74 2.70 -0.64 -5.69
C LEU A 74 1.69 0.37 -5.09
N PHE A 75 0.61 0.65 -5.81
CA PHE A 75 -0.53 1.33 -5.24
C PHE A 75 -1.40 0.33 -4.44
N SER A 76 -1.35 0.43 -3.12
CA SER A 76 -2.14 -0.37 -2.18
C SER A 76 -2.30 0.39 -0.85
N ASP A 77 -2.77 -0.28 0.21
CA ASP A 77 -2.84 0.27 1.56
C ASP A 77 -2.23 -0.70 2.58
N ILE A 78 -1.63 -0.17 3.65
CA ILE A 78 -1.07 -1.00 4.73
C ILE A 78 -2.15 -1.78 5.48
N LEU A 79 -3.39 -1.28 5.49
CA LEU A 79 -4.51 -1.84 6.23
C LEU A 79 -5.19 -3.01 5.52
N THR A 80 -4.71 -3.40 4.34
CA THR A 80 -5.15 -4.60 3.62
C THR A 80 -4.95 -5.88 4.44
N VAL A 81 -3.88 -5.96 5.24
CA VAL A 81 -3.61 -7.11 6.13
C VAL A 81 -4.63 -7.19 7.27
N PRO A 82 -4.83 -6.16 8.12
CA PRO A 82 -5.93 -6.12 9.10
C PRO A 82 -7.33 -6.37 8.52
N ASP A 83 -7.60 -5.86 7.31
CA ASP A 83 -8.88 -6.10 6.63
C ASP A 83 -9.05 -7.59 6.28
N ALA A 84 -8.01 -8.23 5.74
CA ALA A 84 -8.01 -9.66 5.44
C ALA A 84 -8.09 -10.54 6.72
N MET A 85 -7.58 -10.05 7.84
CA MET A 85 -7.78 -10.64 9.18
C MET A 85 -9.24 -10.54 9.67
N GLY A 86 -10.08 -9.79 8.95
CA GLY A 86 -11.51 -9.71 9.19
C GLY A 86 -11.89 -8.62 10.18
N LEU A 87 -11.16 -7.51 10.27
CA LEU A 87 -11.57 -6.40 11.14
C LEU A 87 -12.60 -5.46 10.49
N GLY A 88 -12.87 -5.61 9.19
CA GLY A 88 -13.87 -4.83 8.45
C GLY A 88 -13.41 -3.39 8.22
N LEU A 89 -12.45 -3.21 7.31
CA LEU A 89 -11.92 -1.89 6.97
C LEU A 89 -12.95 -1.10 6.14
N TYR A 90 -13.20 0.14 6.55
CA TYR A 90 -13.98 1.08 5.77
C TYR A 90 -13.36 2.47 5.80
N PHE A 91 -13.69 3.28 4.80
CA PHE A 91 -13.22 4.65 4.66
C PHE A 91 -14.41 5.59 4.69
N THR A 92 -14.45 6.48 5.69
CA THR A 92 -15.41 7.58 5.72
C THR A 92 -14.76 8.80 5.10
N GLU A 93 -15.50 9.50 4.24
CA GLU A 93 -14.99 10.70 3.55
C GLU A 93 -14.55 11.75 4.57
N GLY A 94 -13.31 12.23 4.46
CA GLY A 94 -12.72 13.22 5.37
C GLY A 94 -12.20 12.67 6.71
N GLU A 95 -12.57 11.45 7.12
CA GLU A 95 -12.22 10.93 8.46
C GLU A 95 -11.11 9.87 8.45
N GLY A 96 -10.74 9.36 7.28
CA GLY A 96 -9.71 8.33 7.13
C GLY A 96 -10.22 6.91 7.36
N PRO A 97 -9.30 5.93 7.49
CA PRO A 97 -9.67 4.53 7.65
C PRO A 97 -10.19 4.23 9.05
N LYS A 98 -11.18 3.35 9.12
CA LYS A 98 -11.76 2.82 10.36
C LYS A 98 -12.01 1.33 10.25
N PHE A 99 -12.14 0.66 11.39
CA PHE A 99 -12.51 -0.75 11.48
C PHE A 99 -13.85 -0.94 12.20
N GLU A 100 -14.66 -1.88 11.70
CA GLU A 100 -15.90 -2.31 12.35
C GLU A 100 -15.63 -3.05 13.66
N ARG A 101 -14.49 -3.75 13.74
CA ARG A 101 -14.05 -4.52 14.91
C ARG A 101 -12.65 -4.10 15.32
N THR A 102 -12.40 -4.09 16.62
CA THR A 102 -11.08 -3.77 17.18
C THR A 102 -10.52 -4.95 17.97
N ALA A 103 -9.18 -5.04 18.01
CA ALA A 103 -8.46 -5.98 18.85
C ALA A 103 -8.19 -5.36 20.22
N SER A 104 -9.26 -5.06 20.97
CA SER A 104 -9.23 -4.24 22.18
C SER A 104 -9.01 -5.00 23.49
N ASP A 105 -9.02 -6.34 23.45
CA ASP A 105 -8.86 -7.22 24.61
C ASP A 105 -8.15 -8.53 24.25
N GLU A 106 -7.80 -9.33 25.26
CA GLU A 106 -7.08 -10.59 25.05
C GLU A 106 -7.86 -11.58 24.17
N ALA A 107 -9.18 -11.63 24.31
CA ALA A 107 -10.03 -12.55 23.55
C ALA A 107 -10.04 -12.18 22.05
N SER A 108 -10.23 -10.91 21.72
CA SER A 108 -10.19 -10.41 20.34
C SER A 108 -8.82 -10.56 19.70
N ILE A 109 -7.73 -10.35 20.47
CA ILE A 109 -6.36 -10.59 20.00
C ILE A 109 -6.14 -12.08 19.69
N ARG A 110 -6.55 -12.98 20.60
CA ARG A 110 -6.42 -14.44 20.40
C ARG A 110 -7.28 -14.98 19.26
N ALA A 111 -8.35 -14.27 18.89
CA ALA A 111 -9.19 -14.61 17.75
C ALA A 111 -8.58 -14.21 16.38
N LEU A 112 -7.54 -13.36 16.36
CA LEU A 112 -6.84 -13.02 15.13
C LEU A 112 -6.09 -14.24 14.58
N ALA A 113 -6.09 -14.38 13.27
CA ALA A 113 -5.35 -15.40 12.56
C ALA A 113 -4.54 -14.77 11.42
N VAL A 114 -3.46 -15.45 10.99
CA VAL A 114 -2.81 -15.12 9.72
C VAL A 114 -3.88 -15.20 8.63
N PRO A 115 -4.07 -14.14 7.83
CA PRO A 115 -5.13 -14.13 6.83
C PRO A 115 -4.86 -15.19 5.77
N ASP A 116 -5.93 -15.78 5.25
CA ASP A 116 -5.87 -16.54 4.01
C ASP A 116 -5.36 -15.61 2.90
N MET A 117 -4.24 -15.98 2.26
CA MET A 117 -3.61 -15.20 1.20
C MET A 117 -4.54 -15.00 0.00
N ALA A 118 -5.54 -15.88 -0.19
CA ALA A 118 -6.57 -15.69 -1.20
C ALA A 118 -7.35 -14.37 -1.02
N LYS A 119 -7.52 -13.90 0.23
CA LYS A 119 -8.14 -12.58 0.50
C LYS A 119 -7.29 -11.40 0.05
N LEU A 120 -5.97 -11.61 -0.13
CA LEU A 120 -5.02 -10.61 -0.63
C LEU A 120 -4.67 -10.85 -2.10
N GLN A 121 -5.38 -11.74 -2.81
CA GLN A 121 -5.08 -12.09 -4.20
C GLN A 121 -5.03 -10.85 -5.11
N TYR A 122 -5.92 -9.87 -4.90
CA TYR A 122 -5.92 -8.62 -5.66
C TYR A 122 -4.60 -7.84 -5.55
N VAL A 123 -3.89 -7.93 -4.42
CA VAL A 123 -2.58 -7.30 -4.23
C VAL A 123 -1.53 -8.00 -5.10
N PHE A 124 -1.52 -9.33 -5.09
CA PHE A 124 -0.60 -10.14 -5.91
C PHE A 124 -0.87 -9.98 -7.41
N ASP A 125 -2.15 -9.86 -7.78
CA ASP A 125 -2.57 -9.61 -9.15
C ASP A 125 -2.14 -8.21 -9.60
N ALA A 126 -2.28 -7.19 -8.74
CA ALA A 126 -1.79 -5.84 -9.01
C ALA A 126 -0.26 -5.82 -9.20
N VAL A 127 0.51 -6.47 -8.31
CA VAL A 127 1.97 -6.60 -8.44
C VAL A 127 2.34 -7.25 -9.78
N SER A 128 1.66 -8.34 -10.14
CA SER A 128 1.90 -9.06 -11.40
C SER A 128 1.56 -8.20 -12.62
N SER A 129 0.44 -7.47 -12.56
CA SER A 129 -0.02 -6.58 -13.62
C SER A 129 0.91 -5.38 -13.81
N ILE A 130 1.30 -4.69 -12.73
CA ILE A 130 2.25 -3.58 -12.74
C ILE A 130 3.60 -4.04 -13.30
N ARG A 131 4.13 -5.16 -12.83
CA ARG A 131 5.41 -5.68 -13.31
C ARG A 131 5.39 -5.96 -14.81
N LYS A 132 4.28 -6.50 -15.35
CA LYS A 132 4.10 -6.68 -16.79
C LYS A 132 4.06 -5.34 -17.52
N ALA A 133 3.28 -4.39 -17.02
CA ALA A 133 3.11 -3.08 -17.64
C ALA A 133 4.39 -2.22 -17.62
N LEU A 134 5.21 -2.33 -16.57
CA LEU A 134 6.53 -1.70 -16.50
C LEU A 134 7.50 -2.24 -17.55
N ASN A 135 7.32 -3.49 -18.00
CA ASN A 135 8.17 -4.15 -19.00
C ASN A 135 9.68 -3.97 -18.77
N GLY A 136 10.11 -4.05 -17.50
CA GLY A 136 11.51 -3.87 -17.10
C GLY A 136 12.02 -2.43 -17.07
N ARG A 137 11.19 -1.40 -17.34
CA ARG A 137 11.58 0.01 -17.35
C ARG A 137 12.27 0.45 -16.06
N VAL A 138 11.67 0.14 -14.90
CA VAL A 138 12.20 0.43 -13.55
C VAL A 138 11.79 -0.69 -12.58
N PRO A 139 12.48 -0.86 -11.44
CA PRO A 139 12.05 -1.78 -10.39
C PRO A 139 10.69 -1.38 -9.78
N LEU A 140 9.96 -2.40 -9.28
CA LEU A 140 8.72 -2.22 -8.53
C LEU A 140 8.97 -2.50 -7.03
N ILE A 141 8.64 -1.53 -6.20
CA ILE A 141 8.67 -1.61 -4.74
C ILE A 141 7.34 -2.21 -4.25
N GLY A 142 7.42 -3.34 -3.54
CA GLY A 142 6.34 -3.82 -2.66
C GLY A 142 6.47 -3.21 -1.27
N PHE A 143 5.39 -3.18 -0.49
CA PHE A 143 5.42 -2.61 0.86
C PHE A 143 4.38 -3.25 1.78
N SER A 144 4.54 -3.03 3.09
CA SER A 144 3.58 -3.36 4.12
C SER A 144 3.76 -2.43 5.33
N GLY A 145 2.75 -2.35 6.20
CA GLY A 145 2.87 -1.68 7.49
C GLY A 145 3.72 -2.49 8.47
N SER A 146 4.40 -1.81 9.39
CA SER A 146 5.11 -2.51 10.48
C SER A 146 4.10 -3.17 11.44
N PRO A 147 4.47 -4.26 12.14
CA PRO A 147 3.57 -4.90 13.11
C PRO A 147 3.01 -3.92 14.14
N TRP A 148 3.82 -3.01 14.66
CA TRP A 148 3.39 -1.97 15.60
C TRP A 148 2.37 -1.01 14.98
N THR A 149 2.67 -0.49 13.79
CA THR A 149 1.75 0.42 13.09
C THR A 149 0.43 -0.26 12.77
N LEU A 150 0.44 -1.52 12.33
CA LEU A 150 -0.81 -2.25 12.08
C LEU A 150 -1.58 -2.47 13.38
N ALA A 151 -0.90 -2.89 14.45
CA ALA A 151 -1.51 -3.08 15.75
C ALA A 151 -2.20 -1.81 16.28
N THR A 152 -1.60 -0.63 16.13
CA THR A 152 -2.25 0.61 16.59
C THR A 152 -3.56 0.86 15.85
N TYR A 153 -3.63 0.65 14.54
CA TYR A 153 -4.89 0.75 13.80
C TYR A 153 -5.91 -0.32 14.21
N MET A 154 -5.47 -1.56 14.43
CA MET A 154 -6.32 -2.68 14.83
C MET A 154 -6.92 -2.49 16.23
N VAL A 155 -6.16 -1.90 17.15
CA VAL A 155 -6.61 -1.63 18.53
C VAL A 155 -7.45 -0.36 18.59
N GLU A 156 -6.97 0.75 18.03
CA GLU A 156 -7.67 2.04 18.10
C GLU A 156 -8.91 2.09 17.18
N GLY A 157 -8.96 1.21 16.18
CA GLY A 157 -10.01 1.16 15.16
C GLY A 157 -9.99 2.32 14.18
N LYS A 158 -8.98 3.21 14.25
CA LYS A 158 -8.80 4.38 13.38
C LYS A 158 -7.39 4.94 13.47
N GLY A 159 -7.07 5.90 12.60
CA GLY A 159 -5.84 6.70 12.74
C GLY A 159 -5.90 7.65 13.95
N GLY A 160 -4.72 8.07 14.44
CA GLY A 160 -4.60 8.99 15.57
C GLY A 160 -3.15 9.19 15.99
N THR A 161 -2.93 9.99 17.04
CA THR A 161 -1.58 10.29 17.58
C THR A 161 -1.40 9.81 19.02
N ASP A 162 -2.47 9.70 19.79
CA ASP A 162 -2.36 9.49 21.23
C ASP A 162 -2.19 8.00 21.59
N PHE A 163 -2.76 7.11 20.78
CA PHE A 163 -2.68 5.65 20.90
C PHE A 163 -2.95 5.13 22.31
N LEU A 164 -3.94 5.70 22.99
CA LEU A 164 -4.19 5.45 24.41
C LEU A 164 -4.59 3.99 24.68
N ASN A 165 -5.46 3.41 23.85
CA ASN A 165 -5.94 2.04 24.05
C ASN A 165 -4.80 1.05 23.77
N THR A 166 -4.02 1.31 22.73
CA THR A 166 -2.82 0.51 22.39
C THR A 166 -1.83 0.52 23.54
N LYS A 167 -1.54 1.70 24.12
CA LYS A 167 -0.63 1.81 25.27
C LYS A 167 -1.18 1.09 26.51
N LYS A 168 -2.48 1.19 26.79
CA LYS A 168 -3.13 0.47 27.91
C LYS A 168 -3.12 -1.04 27.78
N LEU A 169 -3.02 -1.58 26.56
CA LEU A 169 -2.86 -3.03 26.37
C LEU A 169 -1.44 -3.52 26.63
N MET A 170 -0.44 -2.63 26.56
CA MET A 170 0.97 -2.98 26.76
C MET A 170 1.43 -2.94 28.22
N TYR A 171 0.76 -2.14 29.05
CA TYR A 171 1.13 -1.84 30.45
C TYR A 171 -0.05 -2.11 31.38
#